data_AF-A0AAV1IXJ3-F1
#
_entry.id   AF-A0AAV1IXJ3-F1
#
_cell.length_a   1.000
_cell.length_b   1.000
_cell.length_c   1.000
_cell.angle_alpha   90.00
_cell.angle_beta   90.00
_cell.angle_gamma   90.00
#
_symmetry.space_group_name_H-M   'P 1'
#
loop_
_entity.id
_entity.type
_entity.pdbx_description
1 polymer ?
#
loop_
_entity_poly.entity_id
_entity_poly.type
_entity_poly.pdbx_seq_one_letter_code
_entity_poly.pdbx_strand_id
1 'polypeptide(L)'
;MYREGVIQFKNALFADRARVPFFTRHMITIVNNSEQMVRLAQQMQTRHWPPGRHDPPAEEKFNKMLATFQNLRDEAARFLLEEAFLDLQKHFDELFTANWLVTTIPVETICVTLDDYFHDYNHLREKNFEYVINEAQCMIYKKYITAMLSKKITFKSVEEAQQAATKIVEEANQIRAFFKKIKSQVVAAEGINVDWPFEVITTLAEVLRCQDIEMLSLDLHGVVDKCPEVSEEQLARLVLLRGDVPRAHVRDMVAHVRATRRPTRPSTNPSLFKDIVFNDRLLSHFTL
;
A
#
# COMPACT_ATOMS: atom_id res chain seq x y z
N MET A 1 28.87 5.16 -4.17
CA MET A 1 29.06 5.42 -5.61
C MET A 1 27.90 4.92 -6.49
N TYR A 2 27.67 3.61 -6.70
CA TYR A 2 26.60 3.16 -7.62
C TYR A 2 25.18 3.56 -7.17
N ARG A 3 24.81 3.23 -5.91
CA ARG A 3 23.52 3.64 -5.32
C ARG A 3 23.31 5.16 -5.35
N GLU A 4 24.35 5.94 -5.05
CA GLU A 4 24.29 7.41 -5.10
C GLU A 4 24.02 7.91 -6.53
N GLY A 5 24.63 7.30 -7.54
CA GLY A 5 24.35 7.61 -8.94
C GLY A 5 22.89 7.32 -9.32
N VAL A 6 22.31 6.22 -8.85
CA VAL A 6 20.88 5.90 -9.06
C VAL A 6 19.98 6.94 -8.40
N ILE A 7 20.30 7.37 -7.17
CA ILE A 7 19.55 8.43 -6.47
C ILE A 7 19.68 9.77 -7.18
N GLN A 8 20.87 10.13 -7.66
CA GLN A 8 21.07 11.36 -8.44
C GLN A 8 20.28 11.33 -9.75
N PHE A 9 20.24 10.16 -10.42
CA PHE A 9 19.47 9.96 -11.64
C PHE A 9 17.97 10.14 -11.39
N LYS A 10 17.45 9.55 -10.31
CA LYS A 10 16.08 9.77 -9.82
C LYS A 10 15.81 11.27 -9.57
N ASN A 11 16.65 11.92 -8.78
CA ASN A 11 16.46 13.33 -8.42
C ASN A 11 16.47 14.26 -9.65
N ALA A 12 17.26 13.94 -10.68
CA ALA A 12 17.28 14.70 -11.92
C ALA A 12 15.94 14.63 -12.67
N LEU A 13 15.26 13.48 -12.68
CA LEU A 13 13.93 13.34 -13.27
C LEU A 13 12.90 14.20 -12.55
N PHE A 14 12.86 14.13 -11.22
CA PHE A 14 11.90 14.88 -10.41
C PHE A 14 12.17 16.39 -10.41
N ALA A 15 13.39 16.82 -10.73
CA ALA A 15 13.70 18.23 -10.94
C ALA A 15 13.18 18.73 -12.29
N ASP A 16 13.37 17.96 -13.37
CA ASP A 16 12.87 18.28 -14.71
C ASP A 16 12.87 17.00 -15.57
N ARG A 17 11.67 16.54 -15.93
CA ARG A 17 11.48 15.31 -16.71
C ARG A 17 12.14 15.38 -18.09
N ALA A 18 12.23 16.57 -18.69
CA ALA A 18 12.84 16.73 -20.01
C ALA A 18 14.36 16.43 -20.00
N ARG A 19 15.00 16.48 -18.83
CA ARG A 19 16.45 16.26 -18.68
C ARG A 19 16.84 14.78 -18.63
N VAL A 20 15.87 13.88 -18.42
CA VAL A 20 16.15 12.46 -18.22
C VAL A 20 15.31 11.61 -19.17
N PRO A 21 15.63 11.61 -20.48
CA PRO A 21 14.93 10.76 -21.42
C PRO A 21 15.13 9.27 -21.07
N PHE A 22 14.10 8.46 -21.31
CA PHE A 22 14.12 7.01 -21.07
C PHE A 22 14.36 6.58 -19.62
N PHE A 23 13.94 7.39 -18.64
CA PHE A 23 14.08 7.07 -17.22
C PHE A 23 13.59 5.66 -16.87
N THR A 24 12.36 5.31 -17.26
CA THR A 24 11.74 4.00 -17.03
C THR A 24 12.65 2.86 -17.49
N ARG A 25 13.18 2.95 -18.71
CA ARG A 25 14.04 1.91 -19.30
C ARG A 25 15.35 1.74 -18.50
N HIS A 26 15.98 2.84 -18.10
CA HIS A 26 17.20 2.80 -17.30
C HIS A 26 16.92 2.23 -15.91
N MET A 27 15.81 2.61 -15.28
CA MET A 27 15.46 2.14 -13.95
C MET A 27 15.11 0.64 -13.96
N ILE A 28 14.37 0.15 -14.95
CA ILE A 28 14.14 -1.29 -15.18
C ILE A 28 15.47 -2.04 -15.31
N THR A 29 16.43 -1.49 -16.05
CA THR A 29 17.77 -2.08 -16.22
C THR A 29 18.51 -2.16 -14.88
N ILE A 30 18.45 -1.11 -14.06
CA ILE A 30 19.07 -1.08 -12.72
C ILE A 30 18.44 -2.14 -11.81
N VAL A 31 17.11 -2.27 -11.82
CA VAL A 31 16.38 -3.28 -11.03
C VAL A 31 16.79 -4.69 -11.44
N ASN A 32 16.74 -5.00 -12.73
CA ASN A 32 17.11 -6.32 -13.26
C ASN A 32 18.58 -6.67 -13.01
N ASN A 33 19.50 -5.71 -13.18
CA ASN A 33 20.92 -5.93 -12.93
C ASN A 33 21.20 -6.16 -11.44
N SER A 34 20.53 -5.43 -10.55
CA SER A 34 20.71 -5.59 -9.10
C SER A 34 20.29 -6.98 -8.62
N GLU A 35 19.18 -7.51 -9.13
CA GLU A 35 18.77 -8.92 -8.91
C GLU A 35 19.81 -9.91 -9.47
N GLN A 36 20.28 -9.65 -10.70
CA GLN A 36 21.28 -10.52 -11.34
C GLN A 36 22.58 -10.59 -10.55
N MET A 37 23.05 -9.47 -10.00
CA MET A 37 24.27 -9.42 -9.19
C MET A 37 24.15 -10.28 -7.93
N VAL A 38 23.01 -10.24 -7.24
CA VAL A 38 22.75 -11.11 -6.08
C VAL A 38 22.81 -12.58 -6.49
N ARG A 39 22.11 -12.95 -7.57
CA ARG A 39 22.05 -14.33 -8.05
C ARG A 39 23.44 -14.85 -8.48
N LEU A 40 24.19 -14.07 -9.24
CA LEU A 40 25.53 -14.45 -9.70
C LEU A 40 26.50 -14.58 -8.51
N ALA A 41 26.45 -13.65 -7.57
CA ALA A 41 27.29 -13.72 -6.36
C ALA A 41 27.00 -15.00 -5.56
N GLN A 42 25.73 -15.35 -5.35
CA GLN A 42 25.35 -16.59 -4.67
C GLN A 42 25.85 -17.85 -5.42
N GLN A 43 25.72 -17.88 -6.75
CA GLN A 43 26.25 -18.99 -7.56
C GLN A 43 27.78 -19.11 -7.45
N MET A 44 28.49 -17.98 -7.43
CA MET A 44 29.94 -17.96 -7.22
C MET A 44 30.30 -18.49 -5.83
N GLN A 45 29.56 -18.11 -4.78
CA GLN A 45 29.76 -18.64 -3.44
C GLN A 45 29.61 -20.16 -3.42
N THR A 46 28.49 -20.70 -3.93
CA THR A 46 28.25 -22.15 -3.96
C THR A 46 29.32 -22.93 -4.73
N ARG A 47 29.87 -22.35 -5.80
CA ARG A 47 30.84 -23.01 -6.67
C ARG A 47 32.27 -22.97 -6.13
N HIS A 48 32.65 -21.89 -5.45
CA HIS A 48 34.06 -21.62 -5.14
C HIS A 48 34.38 -21.63 -3.63
N TRP A 49 33.39 -21.57 -2.75
CA TRP A 49 33.66 -21.63 -1.32
C TRP A 49 34.06 -23.05 -0.90
N PRO A 50 35.17 -23.24 -0.14
CA PRO A 50 35.61 -24.56 0.25
C PRO A 50 34.58 -25.23 1.16
N PRO A 51 34.15 -26.48 0.87
CA PRO A 51 33.21 -27.22 1.72
C PRO A 51 33.76 -27.36 3.15
N GLY A 52 32.94 -27.06 4.16
CA GLY A 52 33.30 -27.20 5.57
C GLY A 52 34.29 -26.17 6.13
N ARG A 53 34.72 -25.18 5.33
CA ARG A 53 35.57 -24.08 5.79
C ARG A 53 34.73 -22.81 5.95
N HIS A 54 34.37 -22.52 7.19
CA HIS A 54 33.64 -21.32 7.56
C HIS A 54 34.60 -20.18 7.89
N ASP A 55 34.34 -19.01 7.31
CA ASP A 55 35.04 -17.75 7.60
C ASP A 55 33.96 -16.70 7.91
N PRO A 56 33.52 -16.60 9.17
CA PRO A 56 32.38 -15.75 9.54
C PRO A 56 32.56 -14.27 9.13
N PRO A 57 33.74 -13.64 9.30
CA PRO A 57 33.98 -12.28 8.79
C PRO A 57 33.81 -12.13 7.27
N ALA A 58 34.24 -13.12 6.48
CA ALA A 58 34.08 -13.08 5.03
C ALA A 58 32.61 -13.31 4.61
N GLU A 59 31.91 -14.24 5.27
CA GLU A 59 30.49 -14.51 5.07
C GLU A 59 29.64 -13.27 5.41
N GLU A 60 29.94 -12.57 6.50
CA GLU A 60 29.25 -11.34 6.89
C GLU A 60 29.40 -10.24 5.82
N LYS A 61 30.62 -10.01 5.33
CA LYS A 61 30.88 -9.03 4.25
C LYS A 61 30.14 -9.39 2.97
N PHE A 62 30.12 -10.67 2.62
CA PHE A 62 29.42 -11.18 1.45
C PHE A 62 27.89 -10.99 1.59
N ASN A 63 27.31 -11.36 2.73
CA ASN A 63 25.90 -11.15 3.03
C ASN A 63 25.52 -9.66 3.00
N LYS A 64 26.39 -8.78 3.51
CA LYS A 64 26.22 -7.32 3.43
C LYS A 64 26.22 -6.81 1.99
N MET A 65 27.09 -7.35 1.13
CA MET A 65 27.10 -7.03 -0.30
C MET A 65 25.80 -7.47 -0.98
N LEU A 66 25.32 -8.70 -0.73
CA LEU A 66 24.04 -9.18 -1.26
C LEU A 66 22.89 -8.28 -0.81
N ALA A 67 22.82 -7.96 0.49
CA ALA A 67 21.82 -7.06 1.04
C ALA A 67 21.86 -5.66 0.40
N THR A 68 23.06 -5.16 0.05
CA THR A 68 23.21 -3.85 -0.61
C THR A 68 22.58 -3.85 -2.00
N PHE A 69 22.84 -4.88 -2.82
CA PHE A 69 22.20 -4.99 -4.15
C PHE A 69 20.71 -5.27 -4.07
N GLN A 70 20.29 -6.09 -3.10
CA GLN A 70 18.89 -6.36 -2.82
C GLN A 70 18.13 -5.08 -2.43
N ASN A 71 18.68 -4.27 -1.52
CA ASN A 71 18.09 -2.99 -1.14
C ASN A 71 18.05 -2.00 -2.31
N LEU A 72 19.10 -1.95 -3.14
CA LEU A 72 19.14 -1.10 -4.33
C LEU A 72 18.07 -1.52 -5.35
N ARG A 73 17.88 -2.82 -5.56
CA ARG A 73 16.81 -3.36 -6.41
C ARG A 73 15.44 -2.86 -5.94
N ASP A 74 15.15 -3.03 -4.65
CA ASP A 74 13.86 -2.65 -4.07
C ASP A 74 13.63 -1.14 -4.11
N GLU A 75 14.68 -0.35 -3.85
CA GLU A 75 14.64 1.12 -3.93
C GLU A 75 14.43 1.61 -5.37
N ALA A 76 15.16 1.05 -6.34
CA ALA A 76 15.00 1.37 -7.76
C ALA A 76 13.61 0.99 -8.29
N ALA A 77 13.08 -0.16 -7.86
CA ALA A 77 11.72 -0.58 -8.20
C ALA A 77 10.66 0.38 -7.62
N ARG A 78 10.86 0.89 -6.39
CA ARG A 78 10.01 1.94 -5.83
C ARG A 78 10.11 3.26 -6.59
N PHE A 79 11.28 3.62 -7.13
CA PHE A 79 11.41 4.85 -7.93
C PHE A 79 10.59 4.84 -9.22
N LEU A 80 10.41 3.67 -9.85
CA LEU A 80 9.46 3.52 -10.97
C LEU A 80 8.04 3.89 -10.52
N LEU A 81 7.60 3.32 -9.39
CA LEU A 81 6.27 3.60 -8.84
C LEU A 81 6.13 5.05 -8.39
N GLU A 82 7.15 5.66 -7.80
CA GLU A 82 7.07 7.06 -7.38
C GLU A 82 6.78 8.01 -8.56
N GLU A 83 7.34 7.76 -9.74
CA GLU A 83 7.03 8.54 -10.95
C GLU A 83 5.54 8.40 -11.32
N ALA A 84 5.05 7.17 -11.40
CA ALA A 84 3.66 6.90 -11.74
C ALA A 84 2.68 7.50 -10.72
N PHE A 85 2.99 7.37 -9.43
CA PHE A 85 2.14 7.88 -8.36
C PHE A 85 2.17 9.41 -8.22
N LEU A 86 3.23 10.06 -8.71
CA LEU A 86 3.26 11.52 -8.80
C LEU A 86 2.21 12.03 -9.81
N ASP A 87 2.08 11.38 -10.97
CA ASP A 87 1.09 11.75 -11.99
C ASP A 87 -0.36 11.47 -11.54
N LEU A 88 -0.52 10.52 -10.63
CA LEU A 88 -1.80 10.12 -10.05
C LEU A 88 -2.18 10.91 -8.81
N GLN A 89 -1.29 11.73 -8.26
CA GLN A 89 -1.48 12.36 -6.95
C GLN A 89 -2.78 13.17 -6.87
N LYS A 90 -3.11 13.93 -7.92
CA LYS A 90 -4.37 14.69 -8.01
C LYS A 90 -5.62 13.82 -7.86
N HIS A 91 -5.61 12.62 -8.43
CA HIS A 91 -6.76 11.70 -8.37
C HIS A 91 -6.90 11.05 -7.00
N PHE A 92 -5.79 10.78 -6.31
CA PHE A 92 -5.83 10.38 -4.90
C PHE A 92 -6.35 11.52 -4.01
N ASP A 93 -6.03 12.77 -4.33
CA ASP A 93 -6.49 13.93 -3.56
C ASP A 93 -7.99 14.21 -3.75
N GLU A 94 -8.56 13.80 -4.88
CA GLU A 94 -9.99 13.86 -5.18
C GLU A 94 -10.82 12.82 -4.40
N LEU A 95 -10.22 11.70 -3.95
CA LEU A 95 -10.93 10.66 -3.20
C LEU A 95 -11.50 11.21 -1.87
N PHE A 96 -12.70 10.72 -1.52
CA PHE A 96 -13.43 11.10 -0.30
C PHE A 96 -13.72 12.61 -0.18
N THR A 97 -13.80 13.32 -1.31
CA THR A 97 -14.33 14.69 -1.39
C THR A 97 -15.83 14.67 -1.73
N ALA A 98 -16.49 15.84 -1.67
CA ALA A 98 -17.88 15.96 -2.13
C ALA A 98 -18.05 15.58 -3.60
N ASN A 99 -17.08 15.93 -4.46
CA ASN A 99 -17.10 15.57 -5.88
C ASN A 99 -16.95 14.06 -6.09
N TRP A 100 -16.14 13.38 -5.28
CA TRP A 100 -15.95 11.93 -5.37
C TRP A 100 -17.27 11.17 -5.24
N LEU A 101 -18.23 11.64 -4.43
CA LEU A 101 -19.51 10.95 -4.26
C LEU A 101 -20.31 10.78 -5.55
N VAL A 102 -20.18 11.72 -6.49
CA VAL A 102 -20.99 11.77 -7.71
C VAL A 102 -20.24 11.28 -8.95
N THR A 103 -19.01 10.77 -8.81
CA THR A 103 -18.17 10.37 -9.95
C THR A 103 -17.38 9.11 -9.68
N THR A 104 -17.05 8.35 -10.73
CA THR A 104 -16.15 7.18 -10.69
C THR A 104 -14.78 7.48 -11.31
N ILE A 105 -14.59 8.69 -11.85
CA ILE A 105 -13.42 9.10 -12.65
C ILE A 105 -12.08 8.92 -11.91
N PRO A 106 -11.93 9.26 -10.62
CA PRO A 106 -10.62 9.16 -9.97
C PRO A 106 -10.04 7.75 -9.99
N VAL A 107 -10.82 6.73 -9.62
CA VAL A 107 -10.36 5.34 -9.57
C VAL A 107 -10.19 4.76 -10.99
N GLU A 108 -11.09 5.08 -11.91
CA GLU A 108 -10.93 4.72 -13.33
C GLU A 108 -9.62 5.25 -13.92
N THR A 109 -9.33 6.54 -13.68
CA THR A 109 -8.11 7.18 -14.21
C THR A 109 -6.86 6.62 -13.54
N ILE A 110 -6.91 6.33 -12.24
CA ILE A 110 -5.82 5.64 -11.53
C ILE A 110 -5.52 4.29 -12.19
N CYS A 111 -6.54 3.47 -12.43
CA CYS A 111 -6.37 2.15 -13.06
C CYS A 111 -5.84 2.25 -14.49
N VAL A 112 -6.38 3.14 -15.33
CA VAL A 112 -5.94 3.32 -16.73
C VAL A 112 -4.50 3.81 -16.80
N THR A 113 -4.16 4.86 -16.06
CA THR A 113 -2.80 5.42 -16.07
C THR A 113 -1.78 4.38 -15.57
N LEU A 114 -2.12 3.62 -14.51
CA LEU A 114 -1.23 2.54 -14.07
C LEU A 114 -1.12 1.41 -15.08
N ASP A 115 -2.20 1.07 -15.79
CA ASP A 115 -2.15 0.07 -16.88
C ASP A 115 -1.09 0.49 -17.91
N ASP A 116 -1.05 1.76 -18.32
CA ASP A 116 -0.03 2.29 -19.25
C ASP A 116 1.39 2.13 -18.68
N TYR A 117 1.61 2.49 -17.41
CA TYR A 117 2.91 2.26 -16.75
C TYR A 117 3.30 0.78 -16.68
N PHE A 118 2.35 -0.11 -16.37
CA PHE A 118 2.63 -1.55 -16.31
C PHE A 118 2.94 -2.14 -17.69
N HIS A 119 2.41 -1.57 -18.78
CA HIS A 119 2.85 -1.92 -20.13
C HIS A 119 4.32 -1.56 -20.35
N ASP A 120 4.78 -0.40 -19.89
CA ASP A 120 6.20 0.00 -19.97
C ASP A 120 7.10 -0.86 -19.05
N TYR A 121 6.54 -1.41 -17.97
CA TYR A 121 7.25 -2.26 -17.01
C TYR A 121 7.41 -3.72 -17.47
N ASN A 122 6.88 -4.09 -18.64
CA ASN A 122 6.92 -5.46 -19.18
C ASN A 122 8.35 -6.03 -19.36
N HIS A 123 9.38 -5.17 -19.33
CA HIS A 123 10.79 -5.55 -19.43
C HIS A 123 11.43 -5.92 -18.08
N LEU A 124 10.71 -5.80 -16.97
CA LEU A 124 11.14 -6.35 -15.69
C LEU A 124 11.15 -7.88 -15.76
N ARG A 125 12.15 -8.51 -15.12
CA ARG A 125 12.14 -9.96 -14.92
C ARG A 125 10.98 -10.34 -14.01
N GLU A 126 10.47 -11.57 -14.17
CA GLU A 126 9.29 -12.07 -13.46
C GLU A 126 9.26 -11.73 -11.96
N LYS A 127 10.32 -12.07 -11.20
CA LYS A 127 10.40 -11.77 -9.75
C LYS A 127 10.37 -10.28 -9.42
N ASN A 128 10.96 -9.44 -10.29
CA ASN A 128 10.97 -8.00 -10.09
C ASN A 128 9.63 -7.38 -10.47
N PHE A 129 8.98 -7.90 -11.52
CA PHE A 129 7.65 -7.47 -11.91
C PHE A 129 6.61 -7.87 -10.84
N GLU A 130 6.71 -9.09 -10.29
CA GLU A 130 5.93 -9.54 -9.13
C GLU A 130 6.10 -8.60 -7.92
N TYR A 131 7.35 -8.24 -7.60
CA TYR A 131 7.65 -7.28 -6.54
C TYR A 131 6.99 -5.91 -6.80
N VAL A 132 7.12 -5.38 -8.01
CA VAL A 132 6.51 -4.09 -8.40
C VAL A 132 4.98 -4.13 -8.30
N ILE A 133 4.33 -5.23 -8.68
CA ILE A 133 2.87 -5.39 -8.52
C ILE A 133 2.48 -5.31 -7.04
N ASN A 134 3.17 -6.05 -6.17
CA ASN A 134 2.89 -6.06 -4.74
C ASN A 134 3.10 -4.68 -4.09
N GLU A 135 4.18 -3.98 -4.44
CA GLU A 135 4.44 -2.62 -3.96
C GLU A 135 3.38 -1.63 -4.47
N ALA A 136 3.05 -1.67 -5.77
CA ALA A 136 2.02 -0.81 -6.34
C ALA A 136 0.68 -1.02 -5.66
N GLN A 137 0.27 -2.28 -5.47
CA GLN A 137 -0.94 -2.62 -4.75
C GLN A 137 -0.93 -2.04 -3.33
N CYS A 138 0.13 -2.27 -2.58
CA CYS A 138 0.29 -1.73 -1.23
C CYS A 138 0.16 -0.19 -1.22
N MET A 139 0.79 0.50 -2.17
CA MET A 139 0.74 1.96 -2.29
C MET A 139 -0.67 2.48 -2.63
N ILE A 140 -1.40 1.86 -3.57
CA ILE A 140 -2.77 2.27 -3.92
C ILE A 140 -3.67 2.15 -2.69
N TYR A 141 -3.70 0.97 -2.06
CA TYR A 141 -4.58 0.72 -0.93
C TYR A 141 -4.23 1.61 0.27
N LYS A 142 -2.93 1.86 0.53
CA LYS A 142 -2.51 2.84 1.56
C LYS A 142 -3.02 4.25 1.25
N LYS A 143 -2.88 4.73 0.02
CA LYS A 143 -3.39 6.06 -0.37
C LYS A 143 -4.91 6.13 -0.30
N TYR A 144 -5.62 5.08 -0.69
CA TYR A 144 -7.07 4.99 -0.58
C TYR A 144 -7.54 5.04 0.87
N ILE A 145 -6.96 4.23 1.76
CA ILE A 145 -7.26 4.25 3.21
C ILE A 145 -6.87 5.60 3.82
N THR A 146 -5.74 6.18 3.42
CA THR A 146 -5.33 7.50 3.89
C THR A 146 -6.36 8.56 3.50
N ALA A 147 -6.85 8.55 2.26
CA ALA A 147 -7.91 9.45 1.82
C ALA A 147 -9.21 9.22 2.60
N MET A 148 -9.62 7.96 2.79
CA MET A 148 -10.79 7.58 3.60
C MET A 148 -10.71 8.17 5.01
N LEU A 149 -9.58 8.01 5.69
CA LEU A 149 -9.40 8.43 7.07
C LEU A 149 -8.94 9.90 7.24
N SER A 150 -8.80 10.64 6.13
CA SER A 150 -8.37 12.05 6.13
C SER A 150 -9.47 13.04 6.54
N LYS A 151 -10.71 12.57 6.76
CA LYS A 151 -11.87 13.38 7.19
C LYS A 151 -12.23 14.54 6.26
N LYS A 152 -11.98 14.37 4.96
CA LYS A 152 -12.47 15.28 3.91
C LYS A 152 -14.01 15.28 3.80
N ILE A 153 -14.67 14.24 4.31
CA ILE A 153 -16.12 14.09 4.30
C ILE A 153 -16.62 13.44 5.60
N THR A 154 -17.89 13.69 5.93
CA THR A 154 -18.65 13.02 6.99
C THR A 154 -20.06 12.76 6.45
N PHE A 155 -20.51 11.52 6.54
CA PHE A 155 -21.84 11.07 6.11
C PHE A 155 -22.84 11.35 7.21
N LYS A 156 -23.80 12.25 6.97
CA LYS A 156 -24.69 12.78 8.03
C LYS A 156 -25.82 11.82 8.38
N SER A 157 -26.16 10.91 7.47
CA SER A 157 -27.19 9.90 7.67
C SER A 157 -26.66 8.49 7.41
N VAL A 158 -27.39 7.50 7.94
CA VAL A 158 -27.08 6.09 7.73
C VAL A 158 -27.17 5.74 6.24
N GLU A 159 -28.11 6.33 5.52
CA GLU A 159 -28.29 6.12 4.08
C GLU A 159 -27.09 6.65 3.28
N GLU A 160 -26.58 7.85 3.60
CA GLU A 160 -25.36 8.40 2.99
C GLU A 160 -24.15 7.49 3.26
N ALA A 161 -24.01 6.99 4.50
CA ALA A 161 -22.92 6.11 4.88
C ALA A 161 -23.00 4.75 4.14
N GLN A 162 -24.20 4.20 3.97
CA GLN A 162 -24.43 2.97 3.20
C GLN A 162 -24.14 3.13 1.71
N GLN A 163 -24.56 4.25 1.11
CA GLN A 163 -24.25 4.56 -0.28
C GLN A 163 -22.73 4.67 -0.48
N ALA A 164 -22.05 5.37 0.43
CA ALA A 164 -20.59 5.45 0.42
C ALA A 164 -19.94 4.07 0.59
N ALA A 165 -20.44 3.23 1.51
CA ALA A 165 -19.93 1.88 1.70
C ALA A 165 -20.03 1.02 0.42
N THR A 166 -21.16 1.10 -0.29
CA THR A 166 -21.34 0.42 -1.58
C THR A 166 -20.33 0.90 -2.61
N LYS A 167 -20.20 2.21 -2.79
CA LYS A 167 -19.22 2.81 -3.71
C LYS A 167 -17.78 2.42 -3.38
N ILE A 168 -17.40 2.41 -2.10
CA ILE A 168 -16.07 1.98 -1.65
C ILE A 168 -15.78 0.53 -2.06
N VAL A 169 -16.76 -0.37 -1.90
CA VAL A 169 -16.60 -1.79 -2.29
C VAL A 169 -16.54 -1.95 -3.80
N GLU A 170 -17.30 -1.17 -4.58
CA GLU A 170 -17.23 -1.15 -6.04
C GLU A 170 -15.84 -0.69 -6.53
N GLU A 171 -15.34 0.43 -6.00
CA GLU A 171 -14.00 0.95 -6.32
C GLU A 171 -12.89 -0.03 -5.89
N ALA A 172 -13.01 -0.64 -4.72
CA ALA A 172 -12.06 -1.64 -4.25
C ALA A 172 -12.06 -2.89 -5.16
N ASN A 173 -13.23 -3.30 -5.66
CA ASN A 173 -13.34 -4.38 -6.64
C ASN A 173 -12.73 -3.99 -8.00
N GLN A 174 -12.89 -2.74 -8.43
CA GLN A 174 -12.26 -2.24 -9.64
C GLN A 174 -10.72 -2.31 -9.55
N ILE A 175 -10.15 -1.82 -8.45
CA ILE A 175 -8.70 -1.90 -8.18
C ILE A 175 -8.24 -3.37 -8.12
N ARG A 176 -9.01 -4.24 -7.46
CA ARG A 176 -8.72 -5.68 -7.40
C ARG A 176 -8.77 -6.33 -8.79
N ALA A 177 -9.75 -6.00 -9.61
CA ALA A 177 -9.89 -6.52 -10.98
C ALA A 177 -8.72 -6.07 -11.85
N PHE A 178 -8.29 -4.82 -11.72
CA PHE A 178 -7.09 -4.30 -12.35
C PHE A 178 -5.85 -5.13 -11.97
N PHE A 179 -5.58 -5.34 -10.68
CA PHE A 179 -4.42 -6.15 -10.28
C PHE A 179 -4.55 -7.63 -10.66
N LYS A 180 -5.75 -8.20 -10.73
CA LYS A 180 -5.97 -9.54 -11.31
C LYS A 180 -5.56 -9.61 -12.78
N LYS A 181 -5.92 -8.59 -13.57
CA LYS A 181 -5.50 -8.47 -14.98
C LYS A 181 -3.97 -8.36 -15.08
N ILE A 182 -3.33 -7.50 -14.31
CA ILE A 182 -1.87 -7.35 -14.34
C ILE A 182 -1.17 -8.65 -13.87
N LYS A 183 -1.66 -9.26 -12.79
CA LYS A 183 -1.18 -10.55 -12.27
C LYS A 183 -1.19 -11.64 -13.34
N SER A 184 -2.21 -11.69 -14.20
CA SER A 184 -2.34 -12.70 -15.26
C SER A 184 -1.23 -12.64 -16.32
N GLN A 185 -0.47 -11.55 -16.37
CA GLN A 185 0.67 -11.38 -17.27
C GLN A 185 1.93 -12.11 -16.77
N VAL A 186 1.91 -12.64 -15.54
CA VAL A 186 3.05 -13.28 -14.88
C VAL A 186 2.80 -14.78 -14.70
N VAL A 187 3.68 -15.61 -15.24
CA VAL A 187 3.53 -17.08 -15.21
C VAL A 187 3.63 -17.64 -13.78
N ALA A 188 4.46 -17.06 -12.93
CA ALA A 188 4.70 -17.50 -11.55
C ALA A 188 4.27 -16.43 -10.53
N ALA A 189 2.96 -16.19 -10.40
CA ALA A 189 2.42 -15.10 -9.57
C ALA A 189 1.91 -15.55 -8.18
N GLU A 190 2.48 -16.61 -7.62
CA GLU A 190 2.01 -17.21 -6.36
C GLU A 190 2.16 -16.27 -5.16
N GLY A 191 3.14 -15.36 -5.17
CA GLY A 191 3.35 -14.38 -4.10
C GLY A 191 2.49 -13.12 -4.21
N ILE A 192 1.58 -13.02 -5.19
CA ILE A 192 0.66 -11.88 -5.32
C ILE A 192 -0.71 -12.24 -4.75
N ASN A 193 -1.01 -11.70 -3.56
CA ASN A 193 -2.34 -11.78 -2.96
C ASN A 193 -3.14 -10.51 -3.27
N VAL A 194 -4.02 -10.59 -4.26
CA VAL A 194 -4.91 -9.47 -4.66
C VAL A 194 -6.19 -9.38 -3.83
N ASP A 195 -6.52 -10.43 -3.09
CA ASP A 195 -7.77 -10.52 -2.34
C ASP A 195 -7.63 -9.87 -0.97
N TRP A 196 -6.47 -10.01 -0.32
CA TRP A 196 -6.25 -9.49 1.02
C TRP A 196 -6.48 -7.96 1.16
N PRO A 197 -5.90 -7.08 0.31
CA PRO A 197 -6.15 -5.64 0.44
C PRO A 197 -7.61 -5.26 0.18
N PHE A 198 -8.26 -5.95 -0.76
CA PHE A 198 -9.68 -5.77 -1.06
C PHE A 198 -10.55 -6.15 0.15
N GLU A 199 -10.25 -7.27 0.80
CA GLU A 199 -10.94 -7.71 2.00
C GLU A 199 -10.80 -6.69 3.14
N VAL A 200 -9.61 -6.07 3.29
CA VAL A 200 -9.39 -5.01 4.28
C VAL A 200 -10.32 -3.82 4.00
N ILE A 201 -10.35 -3.30 2.77
CA ILE A 201 -11.26 -2.20 2.40
C ILE A 201 -12.72 -2.57 2.62
N THR A 202 -13.11 -3.79 2.27
CA THR A 202 -14.47 -4.28 2.47
C THR A 202 -14.83 -4.30 3.97
N THR A 203 -13.93 -4.77 4.83
CA THR A 203 -14.12 -4.73 6.30
C THR A 203 -14.24 -3.29 6.82
N LEU A 204 -13.51 -2.33 6.27
CA LEU A 204 -13.68 -0.90 6.63
C LEU A 204 -15.05 -0.36 6.16
N ALA A 205 -15.51 -0.78 4.99
CA ALA A 205 -16.81 -0.37 4.45
C ALA A 205 -17.98 -0.93 5.28
N GLU A 206 -17.86 -2.11 5.90
CA GLU A 206 -18.92 -2.64 6.79
C GLU A 206 -19.21 -1.73 7.98
N VAL A 207 -18.19 -1.06 8.53
CA VAL A 207 -18.37 -0.07 9.62
C VAL A 207 -19.30 1.07 9.17
N LEU A 208 -19.19 1.50 7.91
CA LEU A 208 -20.08 2.53 7.34
C LEU A 208 -21.47 1.97 6.99
N ARG A 209 -21.55 0.69 6.60
CA ARG A 209 -22.79 0.03 6.19
C ARG A 209 -23.72 -0.30 7.37
N CYS A 210 -23.14 -0.50 8.55
CA CYS A 210 -23.83 -0.89 9.77
C CYS A 210 -25.05 0.01 10.04
N GLN A 211 -26.22 -0.57 10.29
CA GLN A 211 -27.45 0.21 10.50
C GLN A 211 -27.58 0.72 11.94
N ASP A 212 -27.19 -0.11 12.91
CA ASP A 212 -27.35 0.14 14.33
C ASP A 212 -26.02 0.54 14.96
N ILE A 213 -25.98 1.72 15.59
CA ILE A 213 -24.77 2.25 16.27
C ILE A 213 -24.32 1.29 17.38
N GLU A 214 -25.25 0.62 18.07
CA GLU A 214 -24.92 -0.32 19.16
C GLU A 214 -24.17 -1.56 18.63
N MET A 215 -24.38 -1.92 17.36
CA MET A 215 -23.73 -3.06 16.70
C MET A 215 -22.40 -2.69 16.05
N LEU A 216 -22.06 -1.41 15.94
CA LEU A 216 -20.85 -0.92 15.28
C LEU A 216 -19.56 -1.45 15.92
N SER A 217 -19.60 -1.75 17.21
CA SER A 217 -18.50 -2.37 17.95
C SER A 217 -18.08 -3.73 17.36
N LEU A 218 -19.03 -4.50 16.81
CA LEU A 218 -18.76 -5.80 16.18
C LEU A 218 -17.96 -5.65 14.89
N ASP A 219 -18.32 -4.67 14.05
CA ASP A 219 -17.60 -4.40 12.81
C ASP A 219 -16.19 -3.86 13.08
N LEU A 220 -16.04 -3.02 14.12
CA LEU A 220 -14.73 -2.56 14.57
C LEU A 220 -13.86 -3.70 15.11
N HIS A 221 -14.44 -4.68 15.80
CA HIS A 221 -13.73 -5.91 16.16
C HIS A 221 -13.24 -6.64 14.90
N GLY A 222 -14.06 -6.73 13.85
CA GLY A 222 -13.65 -7.28 12.55
C GLY A 222 -12.44 -6.56 11.94
N VAL A 223 -12.40 -5.22 12.01
CA VAL A 223 -11.25 -4.42 11.56
C VAL A 223 -10.00 -4.74 12.37
N VAL A 224 -10.09 -4.77 13.69
CA VAL A 224 -8.93 -5.01 14.58
C VAL A 224 -8.43 -6.46 14.49
N ASP A 225 -9.32 -7.41 14.26
CA ASP A 225 -8.96 -8.81 14.06
C ASP A 225 -8.22 -9.02 12.74
N LYS A 226 -8.67 -8.35 11.67
CA LYS A 226 -8.05 -8.43 10.35
C LYS A 226 -6.76 -7.59 10.23
N CYS A 227 -6.72 -6.44 10.90
CA CYS A 227 -5.61 -5.49 10.91
C CYS A 227 -5.14 -5.19 12.35
N PRO A 228 -4.37 -6.12 12.96
CA PRO A 228 -3.79 -5.98 14.30
C PRO A 228 -3.10 -4.65 14.59
N GLU A 229 -2.50 -4.08 13.57
CA GLU A 229 -1.62 -2.92 13.62
C GLU A 229 -2.36 -1.58 13.61
N VAL A 230 -3.66 -1.58 13.30
CA VAL A 230 -4.45 -0.35 13.23
C VAL A 230 -4.31 0.36 14.58
N SER A 231 -4.24 1.70 14.58
CA SER A 231 -4.15 2.51 15.80
C SER A 231 -5.54 2.95 16.29
N GLU A 232 -5.64 3.38 17.54
CA GLU A 232 -6.89 3.96 18.08
C GLU A 232 -7.32 5.19 17.31
N GLU A 233 -6.37 6.03 16.91
CA GLU A 233 -6.61 7.22 16.10
C GLU A 233 -7.19 6.86 14.72
N GLN A 234 -6.65 5.83 14.05
CA GLN A 234 -7.18 5.35 12.78
C GLN A 234 -8.59 4.76 12.92
N LEU A 235 -8.88 4.02 13.99
CA LEU A 235 -10.24 3.51 14.26
C LEU A 235 -11.22 4.66 14.54
N ALA A 236 -10.80 5.65 15.34
CA ALA A 236 -11.63 6.81 15.63
C ALA A 236 -11.95 7.59 14.34
N ARG A 237 -10.97 7.75 13.44
CA ARG A 237 -11.17 8.38 12.12
C ARG A 237 -12.18 7.63 11.26
N LEU A 238 -12.13 6.30 11.28
CA LEU A 238 -13.05 5.45 10.54
C LEU A 238 -14.49 5.65 11.05
N VAL A 239 -14.69 5.61 12.37
CA VAL A 239 -16.02 5.84 12.97
C VAL A 239 -16.50 7.27 12.73
N LEU A 240 -15.61 8.27 12.77
CA LEU A 240 -15.97 9.67 12.55
C LEU A 240 -16.40 10.01 11.11
N LEU A 241 -16.28 9.08 10.16
CA LEU A 241 -16.95 9.20 8.87
C LEU A 241 -18.47 9.11 9.00
N ARG A 242 -18.96 8.47 10.07
CA ARG A 242 -20.37 8.42 10.45
C ARG A 242 -20.75 9.62 11.32
N GLY A 243 -21.45 10.57 10.72
CA GLY A 243 -21.92 11.79 11.36
C GLY A 243 -23.09 11.57 12.33
N ASP A 244 -23.75 10.42 12.27
CA ASP A 244 -24.79 9.98 13.20
C ASP A 244 -24.22 9.52 14.55
N VAL A 245 -22.93 9.18 14.62
CA VAL A 245 -22.29 8.70 15.85
C VAL A 245 -21.78 9.89 16.70
N PRO A 246 -22.26 10.07 17.95
CA PRO A 246 -21.77 11.12 18.81
C PRO A 246 -20.30 10.97 19.13
N ARG A 247 -19.55 12.08 19.11
CA ARG A 247 -18.11 12.13 19.42
C ARG A 247 -17.73 11.40 20.71
N ALA A 248 -18.48 11.62 21.80
CA ALA A 248 -18.23 10.94 23.08
C ALA A 248 -18.32 9.41 22.95
N HIS A 249 -19.29 8.92 22.17
CA HIS A 249 -19.51 7.50 21.92
C HIS A 249 -18.33 6.90 21.12
N VAL A 250 -17.78 7.63 20.14
CA VAL A 250 -16.62 7.15 19.34
C VAL A 250 -15.44 6.75 20.22
N ARG A 251 -15.06 7.62 21.16
CA ARG A 251 -13.91 7.37 22.05
C ARG A 251 -14.14 6.13 22.89
N ASP A 252 -15.31 6.04 23.52
CA ASP A 252 -15.64 4.97 24.46
C ASP A 252 -15.74 3.63 23.70
N MET A 253 -16.29 3.63 22.48
CA MET A 253 -16.34 2.45 21.60
C MET A 253 -14.94 1.98 21.17
N VAL A 254 -14.07 2.90 20.73
CA VAL A 254 -12.69 2.54 20.34
C VAL A 254 -11.90 1.99 21.53
N ALA A 255 -12.02 2.63 22.70
CA ALA A 255 -11.38 2.16 23.93
C ALA A 255 -11.90 0.78 24.33
N HIS A 256 -13.22 0.55 24.24
CA HIS A 256 -13.83 -0.73 24.53
C HIS A 256 -13.30 -1.83 23.59
N VAL A 257 -13.36 -1.63 22.28
CA VAL A 257 -12.90 -2.60 21.26
C VAL A 257 -11.42 -2.96 21.46
N ARG A 258 -10.60 -1.99 21.88
CA ARG A 258 -9.18 -2.22 22.20
C ARG A 258 -8.99 -3.06 23.44
N ALA A 259 -9.71 -2.73 24.51
CA ALA A 259 -9.61 -3.43 25.78
C ALA A 259 -10.10 -4.88 25.70
N THR A 260 -11.12 -5.14 24.88
CA THR A 260 -11.72 -6.47 24.71
C THR A 260 -11.13 -7.26 23.53
N ARG A 261 -10.14 -6.70 22.83
CA ARG A 261 -9.47 -7.36 21.71
C ARG A 261 -8.87 -8.70 22.14
N ARG A 262 -9.11 -9.72 21.34
CA ARG A 262 -8.49 -11.05 21.52
C ARG A 262 -7.07 -11.08 20.95
N PRO A 263 -6.15 -11.88 21.52
CA PRO A 263 -4.83 -12.08 20.93
C PRO A 263 -4.99 -12.68 19.52
N THR A 264 -4.65 -11.92 18.49
CA THR A 264 -4.68 -12.40 17.11
C THR A 264 -3.32 -12.91 16.66
N ARG A 265 -3.34 -13.93 15.80
CA ARG A 265 -2.11 -14.45 15.17
C ARG A 265 -1.52 -13.36 14.26
N PRO A 266 -0.18 -13.24 14.20
CA PRO A 266 0.44 -12.34 13.26
C PRO A 266 0.03 -12.71 11.82
N SER A 267 -0.49 -11.72 11.08
CA SER A 267 -0.82 -11.87 9.67
C SER A 267 0.45 -12.06 8.85
N THR A 268 0.42 -12.95 7.86
CA THR A 268 1.48 -13.10 6.86
C THR A 268 1.40 -12.06 5.75
N ASN A 269 0.29 -11.31 5.67
CA ASN A 269 0.09 -10.28 4.68
C ASN A 269 0.82 -8.98 5.08
N PRO A 270 1.29 -8.17 4.10
CA PRO A 270 1.96 -6.90 4.38
C PRO A 270 1.05 -5.95 5.15
N SER A 271 1.58 -5.06 5.97
CA SER A 271 0.73 -4.10 6.70
C SER A 271 0.26 -2.95 5.80
N LEU A 272 -1.04 -2.62 5.88
CA LEU A 272 -1.64 -1.46 5.21
C LEU A 272 -1.72 -0.23 6.12
N PHE A 273 -1.75 -0.38 7.44
CA PHE A 273 -1.97 0.74 8.36
C PHE A 273 -0.72 1.29 9.04
N LYS A 274 0.36 0.51 9.13
CA LYS A 274 1.57 0.87 9.89
C LYS A 274 2.20 2.21 9.47
N ASP A 275 2.13 2.53 8.17
CA ASP A 275 2.73 3.74 7.61
C ASP A 275 1.72 4.88 7.41
N ILE A 276 0.45 4.67 7.78
CA ILE A 276 -0.59 5.70 7.66
C ILE A 276 -0.56 6.55 8.93
N VAL A 277 0.02 7.74 8.81
CA VAL A 277 0.12 8.71 9.92
C VAL A 277 -0.60 10.00 9.54
N PHE A 278 -1.34 10.56 10.48
CA PHE A 278 -2.00 11.84 10.34
C PHE A 278 -1.36 12.86 11.28
N ASN A 279 -1.19 14.10 10.81
CA ASN A 279 -0.56 15.16 11.59
C ASN A 279 -1.48 15.71 12.69
N ASP A 280 -2.79 15.67 12.48
CA ASP A 280 -3.81 16.06 13.46
C ASP A 280 -4.19 14.87 14.37
N ARG A 281 -4.16 15.09 15.69
CA ARG A 281 -4.53 14.08 16.70
C ARG A 281 -5.96 14.32 17.17
N LEU A 282 -6.90 13.54 16.68
CA LEU A 282 -8.31 13.75 17.01
C LEU A 282 -8.61 13.39 18.45
N LEU A 283 -8.03 12.30 18.96
CA LEU A 283 -8.26 11.84 20.32
C LEU A 283 -7.82 12.86 21.39
N SER A 284 -6.86 13.75 21.09
CA SER A 284 -6.48 14.85 22.00
C SER A 284 -7.49 15.99 22.07
N HIS A 285 -8.44 16.08 21.14
CA HIS A 285 -9.51 17.09 21.18
C HIS A 285 -10.75 16.65 21.97
N PHE A 286 -10.75 15.42 22.51
CA PHE A 286 -11.83 14.90 23.37
C PHE A 286 -11.55 15.10 24.88
N THR A 287 -10.44 15.73 25.24
CA THR A 287 -10.16 16.22 26.60
C THR A 287 -10.63 17.66 26.74
N LEU A 288 -11.94 17.85 26.95
CA LEU A 288 -12.55 19.05 27.54
C LEU A 288 -13.73 18.61 28.39
#